data_AF-A0AAV1RJV5-F1
#
_entry.id   AF-A0AAV1RJV5-F1
#
_cell.length_a   1.000
_cell.length_b   1.000
_cell.length_c   1.000
_cell.angle_alpha   90.00
_cell.angle_beta   90.00
_cell.angle_gamma   90.00
#
_symmetry.space_group_name_H-M   'P 1'
#
loop_
_entity.id
_entity.type
_entity.pdbx_description
1 polymer ?
#
loop_
_entity_poly.entity_id
_entity_poly.type
_entity_poly.pdbx_seq_one_letter_code
_entity_poly.pdbx_strand_id
1 'polypeptide(L)'
;MCKEVESFPESVWLPPSLCSLRISDLQNLKLLDYWGIQHLTSLRELMIGDCPELQALPEEGLPANLTSFKIWALQNLKSLGHKGISTPHCS
;
A
#
# COMPACT_ATOMS: atom_id res chain seq x y z
N MET A 1 5.35 23.70 3.29
CA MET A 1 5.64 22.78 4.41
C MET A 1 4.63 21.65 4.33
N CYS A 2 5.00 20.53 3.70
CA CYS A 2 4.12 19.36 3.60
C CYS A 2 4.20 18.63 4.93
N LYS A 3 3.09 18.57 5.66
CA LYS A 3 3.02 17.94 6.98
C LYS A 3 3.39 16.47 6.85
N GLU A 4 4.26 16.02 7.75
CA GLU A 4 4.64 14.62 7.91
C GLU A 4 3.38 13.82 8.24
N VAL A 5 3.08 12.82 7.43
CA VAL A 5 1.95 11.91 7.66
C VAL A 5 2.54 10.59 8.15
N GLU A 6 2.31 10.26 9.42
CA GLU A 6 2.81 9.01 10.03
C GLU A 6 2.09 7.77 9.43
N SER A 7 0.89 8.00 8.92
CA SER A 7 0.03 7.06 8.20
C SER A 7 -0.52 7.75 6.95
N PHE A 8 -0.83 6.98 5.90
CA PHE A 8 -1.52 7.53 4.73
C PHE A 8 -2.80 8.26 5.18
N PRO A 9 -3.06 9.52 4.77
CA PRO A 9 -4.19 10.26 5.32
C PRO A 9 -5.50 9.55 5.01
N GLU A 10 -6.33 9.36 6.04
CA GLU A 10 -7.70 8.85 5.97
C GLU A 10 -8.58 9.67 4.97
N SER A 11 -8.08 10.82 4.52
CA SER A 11 -8.75 11.78 3.66
C SER A 11 -7.97 12.18 2.40
N VAL A 12 -7.03 11.37 1.89
CA VAL A 12 -6.62 11.55 0.48
C VAL A 12 -7.75 10.99 -0.38
N TRP A 13 -8.67 11.86 -0.79
CA TRP A 13 -9.70 11.54 -1.78
C TRP A 13 -9.06 11.39 -3.17
N LEU A 14 -8.30 10.32 -3.33
CA LEU A 14 -7.91 9.88 -4.65
C LEU A 14 -9.18 9.43 -5.38
N PRO A 15 -9.34 9.83 -6.65
CA PRO A 15 -10.54 9.45 -7.38
C PRO A 15 -10.61 7.93 -7.49
N PRO A 16 -11.78 7.29 -7.29
CA PRO A 16 -11.93 5.84 -7.40
C PRO A 16 -11.62 5.30 -8.81
N SER A 17 -11.60 6.20 -9.81
CA SER A 17 -11.17 5.94 -11.19
C SER A 17 -9.65 5.90 -11.38
N LEU A 18 -8.85 6.08 -10.32
CA LEU A 18 -7.39 6.05 -10.42
C LEU A 18 -6.91 4.64 -10.78
N CYS A 19 -6.18 4.52 -11.89
CA CYS A 19 -5.64 3.25 -12.37
C CYS A 19 -4.20 2.99 -11.92
N SER A 20 -3.44 4.04 -11.62
CA SER A 20 -2.03 3.94 -11.22
C SER A 20 -1.75 4.90 -10.06
N LEU A 21 -1.18 4.37 -8.99
CA LEU A 21 -0.81 5.10 -7.78
C LEU A 21 0.68 4.90 -7.51
N ARG A 22 1.40 6.03 -7.41
CA ARG A 22 2.79 6.04 -6.97
C ARG A 22 2.88 6.76 -5.62
N ILE A 23 3.47 6.08 -4.66
CA ILE A 23 3.81 6.58 -3.34
C ILE A 23 5.34 6.61 -3.27
N SER A 24 5.94 7.80 -3.24
CA SER A 24 7.38 7.91 -3.04
C SER A 24 7.77 9.03 -2.09
N ASP A 25 8.99 8.95 -1.57
CA ASP A 25 9.64 10.00 -0.77
C ASP A 25 8.93 10.31 0.56
N LEU A 26 8.16 9.37 1.10
CA LEU A 26 7.48 9.54 2.38
C LEU A 26 8.37 9.10 3.53
N GLN A 27 9.13 10.07 4.05
CA GLN A 27 10.11 9.86 5.12
C GLN A 27 9.51 9.40 6.44
N ASN A 28 8.23 9.68 6.70
CA ASN A 28 7.56 9.33 7.97
C ASN A 28 6.46 8.29 7.81
N LEU A 29 6.24 7.75 6.61
CA LEU A 29 5.22 6.74 6.39
C LEU A 29 5.66 5.44 7.05
N LYS A 30 5.11 5.12 8.22
CA LYS A 30 5.43 3.90 8.96
C LYS A 30 4.61 2.71 8.49
N LEU A 31 3.37 2.98 8.13
CA LEU A 31 2.38 1.97 7.75
C LEU A 31 1.51 2.49 6.59
N LEU A 32 1.27 1.63 5.62
CA LEU A 32 0.31 1.90 4.56
C LEU A 32 -1.07 1.45 5.02
N ASP A 33 -2.01 2.40 5.14
CA ASP A 33 -3.37 2.11 5.57
C ASP A 33 -4.18 1.49 4.42
N TYR A 34 -4.74 0.30 4.64
CA TYR A 34 -5.64 -0.38 3.71
C TYR A 34 -6.83 0.51 3.34
N TRP A 35 -7.39 1.24 4.32
CA TRP A 35 -8.60 2.02 4.13
C TRP A 35 -8.40 3.19 3.16
N GLY A 36 -7.16 3.68 3.06
CA GLY A 36 -6.76 4.74 2.13
C GLY A 36 -6.63 4.30 0.66
N ILE A 37 -6.53 3.00 0.36
CA ILE A 37 -6.35 2.50 -1.02
C ILE A 37 -7.45 1.54 -1.48
N GLN A 38 -8.20 0.93 -0.57
CA GLN A 38 -9.28 -0.01 -0.93
C GLN A 38 -10.40 0.64 -1.75
N HIS A 39 -10.62 1.95 -1.59
CA HIS A 39 -11.68 2.68 -2.30
C HIS A 39 -11.32 2.90 -3.77
N LEU A 40 -10.05 2.68 -4.13
CA LEU A 40 -9.53 2.77 -5.50
C LEU A 40 -9.87 1.50 -6.27
N THR A 41 -11.15 1.31 -6.53
CA THR A 41 -11.68 0.12 -7.20
C THR A 41 -11.12 -0.09 -8.61
N SER A 42 -10.65 0.98 -9.27
CA SER A 42 -10.03 0.90 -10.61
C SER A 42 -8.51 0.73 -10.59
N LEU A 43 -7.89 0.65 -9.41
CA LEU A 43 -6.43 0.64 -9.29
C LEU A 43 -5.83 -0.66 -9.84
N ARG A 44 -4.95 -0.52 -10.82
CA ARG A 44 -4.24 -1.61 -11.49
C ARG A 44 -2.75 -1.61 -11.21
N GLU A 45 -2.18 -0.45 -10.96
CA GLU A 45 -0.76 -0.30 -10.67
C GLU A 45 -0.54 0.43 -9.34
N LEU A 46 0.26 -0.18 -8.47
CA LEU A 46 0.72 0.43 -7.23
C LEU A 46 2.25 0.38 -7.16
N MET A 47 2.87 1.54 -7.03
CA MET A 47 4.33 1.68 -6.91
C MET A 47 4.65 2.37 -5.59
N ILE A 48 5.50 1.77 -4.76
CA ILE A 48 5.94 2.32 -3.48
C ILE A 48 7.47 2.38 -3.46
N GLY A 49 8.07 3.52 -3.15
CA GLY A 49 9.51 3.54 -2.92
C GLY A 49 10.05 4.79 -2.25
N ASP A 50 11.32 4.78 -1.86
CA ASP A 50 11.93 5.87 -1.08
C ASP A 50 11.15 6.25 0.19
N CYS A 51 10.51 5.25 0.83
CA CYS A 51 9.85 5.40 2.12
C CYS A 51 10.68 4.67 3.20
N PRO A 52 11.69 5.32 3.80
CA PRO A 52 12.63 4.66 4.70
C PRO A 52 11.96 4.18 5.99
N GLU A 53 10.95 4.86 6.52
CA GLU A 53 10.26 4.45 7.75
C GLU A 53 9.19 3.36 7.53
N LEU A 54 8.90 2.96 6.29
CA LEU A 54 7.83 2.01 5.99
C LEU A 54 8.22 0.60 6.43
N GLN A 55 7.52 0.10 7.45
CA GLN A 55 7.84 -1.18 8.08
C GLN A 55 6.95 -2.33 7.59
N ALA A 56 5.71 -2.03 7.23
CA ALA A 56 4.74 -3.03 6.79
C ALA A 56 3.71 -2.47 5.80
N LEU A 57 3.20 -3.37 4.95
CA LEU A 57 2.00 -3.18 4.13
C LEU A 57 0.74 -3.58 4.92
N PRO A 58 -0.48 -3.23 4.45
CA PRO A 58 -1.69 -3.53 5.19
C PRO A 58 -1.92 -5.04 5.34
N GLU A 59 -2.36 -5.48 6.52
CA GLU A 59 -2.60 -6.90 6.81
C GLU A 59 -3.82 -7.43 6.04
N GLU A 60 -4.79 -6.56 5.75
CA GLU A 60 -5.96 -6.85 4.91
C GLU A 60 -5.57 -7.17 3.46
N GLY A 61 -4.34 -6.85 3.08
CA GLY A 61 -3.77 -7.06 1.75
C GLY A 61 -3.89 -5.84 0.85
N LEU A 62 -3.51 -6.03 -0.42
CA LEU A 62 -3.58 -4.98 -1.43
C LEU A 62 -4.92 -5.05 -2.21
N PRO A 63 -5.36 -3.94 -2.84
CA PRO A 63 -6.56 -3.93 -3.68
C PRO A 63 -6.59 -5.09 -4.69
N ALA A 64 -7.71 -5.82 -4.73
CA ALA A 64 -7.83 -7.05 -5.52
C ALA A 64 -7.68 -6.86 -7.03
N ASN A 65 -7.87 -5.65 -7.54
CA ASN A 65 -7.78 -5.31 -8.97
C ASN A 65 -6.36 -4.96 -9.43
N LEU A 66 -5.37 -4.98 -8.52
CA LEU A 66 -3.98 -4.70 -8.84
C LEU A 66 -3.40 -5.80 -9.74
N THR A 67 -2.92 -5.37 -10.90
CA THR A 67 -2.19 -6.21 -11.86
C THR A 67 -0.68 -6.00 -11.76
N SER A 68 -0.25 -4.88 -11.21
CA SER A 68 1.17 -4.57 -11.01
C SER A 68 1.40 -3.97 -9.63
N PHE A 69 2.28 -4.59 -8.87
CA PHE A 69 2.76 -4.06 -7.59
C PHE A 69 4.28 -3.99 -7.62
N LYS A 70 4.84 -2.79 -7.40
CA LYS A 70 6.28 -2.56 -7.42
C LYS A 70 6.72 -1.84 -6.15
N ILE A 71 7.77 -2.36 -5.54
CA ILE A 71 8.45 -1.73 -4.42
C ILE A 71 9.91 -1.48 -4.76
N TRP A 72 10.48 -0.37 -4.30
CA TRP A 72 11.90 -0.07 -4.48
C TRP A 72 12.41 0.83 -3.36
N ALA A 73 13.69 0.70 -2.99
CA ALA A 73 14.31 1.53 -1.95
C ALA A 73 13.54 1.59 -0.59
N LEU A 74 12.90 0.49 -0.19
CA LEU A 74 12.25 0.35 1.13
C LEU A 74 13.18 -0.39 2.09
N GLN A 75 13.96 0.36 2.87
CA GLN A 75 15.06 -0.19 3.67
C GLN A 75 14.58 -0.89 4.96
N ASN A 76 13.45 -0.46 5.52
CA ASN A 76 12.91 -1.00 6.78
C ASN A 76 11.68 -1.90 6.60
N LEU A 77 11.31 -2.26 5.37
CA LEU A 77 10.14 -3.10 5.11
C LEU A 77 10.39 -4.54 5.55
N LYS A 78 9.67 -4.98 6.58
CA LYS A 78 9.82 -6.31 7.19
C LYS A 78 8.83 -7.34 6.64
N SER A 79 7.67 -6.89 6.16
CA SER A 79 6.60 -7.75 5.69
C SER A 79 5.81 -7.10 4.55
N LEU A 80 5.44 -7.90 3.56
CA LEU A 80 4.61 -7.49 2.43
C LEU A 80 3.10 -7.70 2.67
N GLY A 81 2.70 -8.01 3.90
CA GLY A 81 1.33 -8.41 4.21
C GLY A 81 1.10 -9.87 3.85
N HIS A 82 0.71 -10.68 4.84
CA HIS A 82 0.31 -12.06 4.61
C HIS A 82 -1.17 -12.08 4.21
N LYS A 83 -1.47 -12.42 2.95
CA LYS A 83 -2.60 -13.31 2.72
C LYS A 83 -2.02 -14.71 2.70
N GLY A 84 -2.21 -15.44 3.80
CA GLY A 84 -1.93 -16.85 3.85
C GLY A 84 -2.48 -17.50 2.59
N ILE A 85 -1.65 -18.29 1.94
CA ILE A 85 -2.13 -19.38 1.10
C ILE A 85 -2.80 -20.34 2.11
N SER A 86 -4.04 -20.04 2.52
CA SER A 86 -4.92 -21.12 2.95
C SER A 86 -5.14 -21.94 1.70
N THR A 87 -4.32 -22.97 1.56
CA THR A 87 -4.72 -24.15 0.80
C THR A 87 -6.14 -24.49 1.24
N PRO A 88 -7.09 -24.70 0.32
CA PRO A 88 -8.28 -25.43 0.71
C PRO A 88 -7.78 -26.81 1.16
N HIS A 89 -7.82 -27.06 2.46
CA HIS A 89 -7.68 -28.41 2.96
C HIS A 89 -8.92 -29.16 2.48
N CYS A 90 -8.80 -29.87 1.35
CA CYS A 90 -9.79 -30.87 0.96
C CYS A 90 -9.87 -31.90 2.09
N SER A 91 -11.02 -31.94 2.76
CA SER A 91 -11.53 -33.15 3.42
C SER A 91 -11.83 -34.22 2.39
#